data_AF-A0A5C7MC33-F1
#
_entry.id   AF-A0A5C7MC33-F1
#
_cell.length_a   1.000
_cell.length_b   1.000
_cell.length_c   1.000
_cell.angle_alpha   90.00
_cell.angle_beta   90.00
_cell.angle_gamma   90.00
#
_symmetry.space_group_name_H-M   'P 1'
#
loop_
_entity.id
_entity.type
_entity.pdbx_description
1 polymer ?
#
loop_
_entity_poly.entity_id
_entity_poly.type
_entity_poly.pdbx_seq_one_letter_code
_entity_poly.pdbx_strand_id
1 'polypeptide(L)'
;MSQDSASPAPILSIPSLSQQYPRYYKDVSQYTEVDVYAVHHLFGISDPSGAIQHASKKLLLSGSRNGGKSQYQDIKEARDTLNRWLQLNSSLVPRTVE
;
A
#
# COMPACT_ATOMS: atom_id res chain seq x y z
N MET A 1 -5.55 27.89 54.15
CA MET A 1 -5.26 28.84 53.06
C MET A 1 -4.40 28.08 52.07
N SER A 2 -5.09 27.36 51.17
CA SER A 2 -5.15 27.66 49.73
C SER A 2 -4.04 26.92 49.00
N GLN A 3 -4.36 25.68 48.60
CA GLN A 3 -3.59 24.98 47.58
C GLN A 3 -3.90 25.66 46.25
N ASP A 4 -2.92 26.33 45.67
CA ASP A 4 -2.97 26.79 44.28
C ASP A 4 -2.86 25.56 43.37
N SER A 5 -4.00 24.96 43.04
CA SER A 5 -4.14 23.99 41.97
C SER A 5 -4.20 24.72 40.63
N ALA A 6 -3.03 25.14 40.13
CA ALA A 6 -2.90 25.54 38.75
C ALA A 6 -3.22 24.32 37.86
N SER A 7 -4.43 24.29 37.32
CA SER A 7 -4.85 23.32 36.31
C SER A 7 -3.94 23.48 35.09
N PRO A 8 -3.27 22.42 34.61
CA PRO A 8 -2.36 22.56 33.48
C PRO A 8 -3.17 22.98 32.26
N ALA A 9 -2.72 24.05 31.59
CA ALA A 9 -3.30 24.53 30.35
C ALA A 9 -3.43 23.37 29.34
N PRO A 10 -4.49 23.34 28.51
CA PRO A 10 -4.70 22.25 27.57
C PRO A 10 -3.52 22.21 26.61
N ILE A 11 -2.72 21.13 26.69
CA ILE A 11 -1.69 20.86 25.71
C ILE A 11 -2.42 20.68 24.38
N LEU A 12 -2.27 21.64 23.47
CA LEU A 12 -2.77 21.51 22.11
C LEU A 12 -2.11 20.28 21.50
N SER A 13 -2.84 19.16 21.44
CA SER A 13 -2.30 17.91 20.92
C SER A 13 -2.11 18.07 19.43
N ILE A 14 -0.85 18.12 18.99
CA ILE A 14 -0.52 18.10 17.56
C ILE A 14 -1.08 16.81 16.98
N PRO A 15 -1.90 16.86 15.92
CA PRO A 15 -2.47 15.66 15.33
C PRO A 15 -1.35 14.75 14.79
N SER A 16 -1.47 13.44 15.00
CA SER A 16 -0.55 12.45 14.45
C SER A 16 -0.59 12.45 12.92
N LEU A 17 0.45 11.89 12.27
CA LEU A 17 0.45 11.74 10.82
C LEU A 17 -0.71 10.86 10.32
N SER A 18 -1.11 9.84 11.08
CA SER A 18 -2.28 9.01 10.71
C SER A 18 -3.59 9.80 10.77
N GLN A 19 -3.72 10.75 11.71
CA GLN A 19 -4.86 11.67 11.77
C GLN A 19 -4.85 12.68 10.62
N GLN A 20 -3.67 13.16 10.21
CA GLN A 20 -3.52 14.10 9.10
C GLN A 20 -3.69 13.44 7.72
N TYR A 21 -3.32 12.17 7.59
CA TYR A 21 -3.21 11.48 6.30
C TYR A 21 -3.98 10.15 6.26
N PRO A 22 -5.29 10.11 6.60
CA PRO A 22 -6.03 8.86 6.81
C PRO A 22 -6.17 7.97 5.57
N ARG A 23 -5.84 8.46 4.37
CA ARG A 23 -5.81 7.65 3.14
C ARG A 23 -4.59 6.72 3.07
N TYR A 24 -3.48 7.11 3.69
CA TYR A 24 -2.19 6.39 3.63
C TYR A 24 -1.94 5.52 4.87
N TYR A 25 -2.74 5.69 5.92
CA TYR A 25 -2.65 4.92 7.16
C TYR A 25 -3.93 4.09 7.31
N LYS A 26 -3.78 2.85 7.78
CA LYS A 26 -4.89 1.94 8.08
C LYS A 26 -4.76 1.52 9.52
N ASP A 27 -5.87 1.47 10.24
CA ASP A 27 -5.89 0.92 11.59
C ASP A 27 -5.65 -0.59 11.50
N VAL A 28 -4.61 -1.03 12.20
CA VAL A 28 -4.19 -2.43 12.25
C VAL A 28 -4.17 -2.97 13.68
N SER A 29 -4.73 -2.22 14.65
CA SER A 29 -4.73 -2.57 16.08
C SER A 29 -5.39 -3.92 16.37
N GLN A 30 -6.29 -4.38 15.50
CA GLN A 30 -6.96 -5.68 15.59
C GLN A 30 -6.15 -6.86 15.04
N TYR A 31 -5.05 -6.63 14.34
CA TYR A 31 -4.24 -7.68 13.73
C TYR A 31 -2.95 -7.93 14.51
N THR A 32 -2.58 -9.19 14.68
CA THR A 32 -1.29 -9.58 15.25
C THR A 32 -0.17 -9.52 14.21
N GLU A 33 -0.51 -9.68 12.95
CA GLU A 33 0.41 -9.67 11.81
C GLU A 33 -0.27 -9.05 10.58
N VAL A 34 0.55 -8.45 9.71
CA VAL A 34 0.12 -7.89 8.43
C VAL A 34 1.08 -8.38 7.37
N ASP A 35 0.60 -9.20 6.45
CA ASP A 35 1.36 -9.65 5.29
C ASP A 35 1.09 -8.78 4.06
N VAL A 36 1.79 -9.07 2.96
CA VAL A 36 1.63 -8.32 1.71
C VAL A 36 0.20 -8.38 1.18
N TYR A 37 -0.58 -9.43 1.45
CA TYR A 37 -1.95 -9.57 0.95
C TYR A 37 -2.93 -8.76 1.80
N ALA A 38 -2.75 -8.75 3.11
CA ALA A 38 -3.52 -7.94 4.05
C ALA A 38 -3.38 -6.44 3.74
N VAL A 39 -2.20 -5.97 3.32
CA VAL A 39 -2.02 -4.59 2.85
C VAL A 39 -2.98 -4.27 1.69
N HIS A 40 -3.08 -5.13 0.67
CA HIS A 40 -3.99 -4.89 -0.46
C HIS A 40 -5.46 -4.88 -0.03
N HIS A 41 -5.83 -5.77 0.91
CA HIS A 41 -7.17 -5.81 1.49
C HIS A 41 -7.51 -4.53 2.25
N LEU A 42 -6.62 -4.07 3.13
CA LEU A 42 -6.80 -2.85 3.94
C LEU A 42 -6.93 -1.58 3.10
N PHE A 43 -6.27 -1.55 1.95
CA PHE A 43 -6.35 -0.43 1.00
C PHE A 43 -7.47 -0.59 -0.03
N GLY A 44 -8.25 -1.68 0.01
CA GLY A 44 -9.37 -1.91 -0.90
C GLY A 44 -8.96 -2.01 -2.36
N ILE A 45 -7.78 -2.59 -2.64
CA ILE A 45 -7.28 -2.74 -4.01
C ILE A 45 -8.14 -3.78 -4.75
N SER A 46 -8.92 -3.30 -5.73
CA SER A 46 -9.76 -4.12 -6.59
C SER A 46 -9.14 -4.21 -7.99
N ASP A 47 -8.46 -5.33 -8.25
CA ASP A 47 -7.89 -5.66 -9.55
C ASP A 47 -8.13 -7.14 -9.88
N PRO A 48 -9.16 -7.46 -10.69
CA PRO A 48 -9.45 -8.83 -11.09
C PRO A 48 -8.32 -9.52 -11.87
N SER A 49 -7.42 -8.76 -12.49
CA SER A 49 -6.28 -9.33 -13.23
C SER A 49 -5.15 -9.83 -12.31
N GLY A 50 -5.12 -9.39 -11.05
CA GLY A 50 -4.07 -9.71 -10.09
C GLY A 50 -2.73 -8.99 -10.34
N ALA A 51 -2.64 -8.12 -11.34
CA ALA A 51 -1.41 -7.50 -11.77
C ALA A 51 -0.88 -6.48 -10.73
N ILE A 52 -1.77 -5.69 -10.11
CA ILE A 52 -1.37 -4.74 -9.05
C ILE A 52 -0.80 -5.49 -7.85
N GLN A 53 -1.47 -6.56 -7.39
CA GLN A 53 -1.01 -7.35 -6.25
C GLN A 53 0.32 -8.04 -6.55
N HIS A 54 0.47 -8.58 -7.77
CA HIS A 54 1.71 -9.26 -8.17
C HIS A 54 2.89 -8.27 -8.31
N ALA A 55 2.67 -7.09 -8.89
CA ALA A 55 3.69 -6.05 -8.98
C ALA A 55 4.08 -5.54 -7.58
N SER A 56 3.11 -5.22 -6.73
CA SER A 56 3.34 -4.76 -5.36
C SER A 56 4.14 -5.76 -4.53
N LYS A 57 3.81 -7.06 -4.60
CA LYS A 57 4.60 -8.14 -3.96
C LYS A 57 6.06 -8.12 -4.40
N LYS A 58 6.35 -7.87 -5.69
CA LYS A 58 7.72 -7.79 -6.20
C LYS A 58 8.44 -6.55 -5.67
N LEU A 59 7.74 -5.42 -5.54
CA LEU A 59 8.30 -4.18 -5.00
C LEU A 59 8.61 -4.32 -3.50
N LEU A 60 7.66 -4.84 -2.71
CA LEU A 60 7.79 -5.00 -1.25
C LEU A 60 8.88 -6.00 -0.85
N LEU A 61 9.15 -6.99 -1.70
CA LEU A 61 10.15 -8.04 -1.45
C LEU A 61 11.36 -7.94 -2.38
N SER A 62 11.61 -6.77 -2.98
CA SER A 62 12.61 -6.64 -4.03
C SER A 62 14.02 -6.87 -3.49
N GLY A 63 14.78 -7.77 -4.13
CA GLY A 63 16.15 -8.11 -3.74
C GLY A 63 16.27 -8.96 -2.47
N SER A 64 15.16 -9.30 -1.80
CA SER A 64 15.13 -10.17 -0.62
C SER A 64 14.52 -11.54 -0.90
N ARG A 65 14.16 -11.84 -2.15
CA ARG A 65 13.53 -13.12 -2.53
C ARG A 65 14.55 -14.25 -2.59
N ASN A 66 14.15 -15.40 -2.06
CA ASN A 66 14.92 -16.66 -1.99
C ASN A 66 15.38 -17.24 -3.35
N GLY A 67 15.05 -16.60 -4.47
CA GLY A 67 15.31 -17.07 -5.84
C GLY A 67 16.53 -16.46 -6.51
N GLY A 68 17.39 -15.73 -5.79
CA GLY A 68 18.65 -15.17 -6.32
C GLY A 68 18.49 -14.05 -7.34
N LYS A 69 17.29 -13.45 -7.45
CA LYS A 69 17.06 -12.31 -8.34
C LYS A 69 17.61 -11.03 -7.74
N SER A 70 18.21 -10.19 -8.58
CA SER A 70 18.61 -8.86 -8.16
C SER A 70 17.40 -7.94 -7.99
N GLN A 71 17.55 -6.91 -7.16
CA GLN A 71 16.56 -5.84 -7.02
C GLN A 71 16.14 -5.28 -8.39
N TYR A 72 17.11 -5.04 -9.28
CA TYR A 72 16.84 -4.54 -10.63
C TYR A 72 15.92 -5.47 -11.44
N GLN A 73 16.13 -6.79 -11.37
CA GLN A 73 15.27 -7.77 -12.04
C GLN A 73 13.84 -7.73 -11.48
N ASP A 74 13.69 -7.67 -10.15
CA ASP A 74 12.37 -7.57 -9.51
C ASP A 74 11.63 -6.30 -9.92
N ILE A 75 12.30 -5.14 -9.97
CA ILE A 75 11.71 -3.87 -10.42
C ILE A 75 11.28 -3.97 -11.90
N LYS A 76 12.12 -4.54 -12.77
CA LYS A 76 11.78 -4.72 -14.19
C LYS A 76 10.54 -5.60 -14.36
N GLU A 77 10.46 -6.70 -13.61
CA GLU A 77 9.30 -7.59 -13.65
C GLU A 77 8.03 -6.94 -13.08
N ALA A 78 8.16 -6.13 -12.02
CA ALA A 78 7.04 -5.35 -11.49
C ALA A 78 6.50 -4.37 -12.54
N ARG A 79 7.39 -3.64 -13.22
CA ARG A 79 7.04 -2.76 -14.35
C ARG A 79 6.34 -3.52 -15.46
N ASP A 80 6.88 -4.65 -15.90
CA ASP A 80 6.29 -5.43 -17.00
C ASP A 80 4.88 -5.96 -16.63
N THR A 81 4.68 -6.31 -15.36
CA THR A 81 3.37 -6.68 -14.80
C THR A 81 2.38 -5.49 -14.83
N LEU A 82 2.83 -4.29 -14.47
CA LEU A 82 2.00 -3.08 -14.55
C LEU A 82 1.68 -2.66 -15.99
N ASN A 83 2.62 -2.85 -16.93
CA ASN A 83 2.35 -2.66 -18.35
C ASN A 83 1.22 -3.59 -18.83
N ARG A 84 1.18 -4.83 -18.33
CA ARG A 84 0.07 -5.74 -18.65
C ARG A 84 -1.26 -5.25 -18.10
N TRP A 85 -1.29 -4.72 -16.87
CA TRP A 85 -2.48 -4.08 -16.31
C TRP A 85 -2.96 -2.91 -17.18
N LEU A 86 -2.03 -2.04 -17.62
CA LEU A 86 -2.36 -0.93 -18.51
C LEU A 86 -2.94 -1.42 -19.84
N GLN A 87 -2.42 -2.50 -20.42
CA GLN A 87 -2.98 -3.09 -21.65
C GLN A 87 -4.40 -3.67 -21.44
N LEU A 88 -4.71 -4.21 -20.27
CA LEU A 88 -6.05 -4.73 -19.95
C LEU A 88 -7.08 -3.61 -19.75
N ASN A 89 -6.63 -2.46 -19.27
CA ASN A 89 -7.49 -1.34 -18.90
C ASN A 89 -7.42 -0.19 -19.92
N SER A 90 -6.58 -0.30 -20.96
CA SER A 90 -6.59 0.63 -22.09
C SER A 90 -7.65 0.19 -23.09
N SER A 91 -8.49 1.14 -23.50
CA SER A 91 -9.51 0.97 -24.53
C SER A 91 -8.93 0.82 -25.96
N LEU A 92 -7.62 0.58 -26.10
CA LEU A 92 -6.87 0.67 -27.36
C LEU A 92 -6.58 -0.68 -28.04
N VAL A 93 -7.37 -1.72 -27.78
CA VAL A 93 -7.42 -2.88 -28.68
C VAL A 93 -8.76 -2.85 -29.41
N PRO A 94 -8.81 -2.36 -30.66
CA PRO A 94 -9.97 -2.57 -31.51
C PRO A 94 -10.24 -4.07 -31.58
N ARG A 95 -11.45 -4.49 -31.22
CA ARG A 95 -11.92 -5.83 -31.58
C ARG A 95 -12.11 -5.84 -33.08
N THR A 96 -11.09 -6.26 -33.83
CA THR A 96 -11.30 -6.67 -35.22
C THR A 96 -12.14 -7.94 -35.16
N VAL A 97 -13.44 -7.77 -35.36
CA VAL A 97 -14.34 -8.86 -35.72
C VAL A 97 -14.24 -8.98 -37.24
N GLU A 98 -13.72 -10.12 -37.73
CA GLU A 98 -13.97 -10.58 -39.10
C GLU A 98 -15.26 -11.40 -39.12
#